data_AF-A0A3N2QUW4-F1
#
_entry.id   AF-A0A3N2QUW4-F1
#
_cell.length_a   1.000
_cell.length_b   1.000
_cell.length_c   1.000
_cell.angle_alpha   90.00
_cell.angle_beta   90.00
_cell.angle_gamma   90.00
#
_symmetry.space_group_name_H-M   'P 1'
#
loop_
_entity.id
_entity.type
_entity.pdbx_description
1 polymer ?
#
loop_
_entity_poly.entity_id
_entity_poly.type
_entity_poly.pdbx_seq_one_letter_code
_entity_poly.pdbx_strand_id
1 'polypeptide(L)'
;MRHSAKSALLARTESAMSEHSGTQVGPEALLASRRPDDNLYLVLSGTSECQPVRQYFEHDGSNALPLYMGTPYASWQEVMPYLATMRADSPFLGWLKNESKPDWGWAALSTEEMDRVFTHLRSLTQITLASEKHVFFRYWDARFLALIVDQLDLHQHASLMGPIRIWADQTGQLRETPPAKEPMEDQPFPWFRLPASVEKALAAECRDQLVENTVTALDKLEPSPLADYPKPVARQKVARQLRKLLGTSPVSELDTATFKTLQDRLRHEVGRQG
;
A
#
# COMPACT_ATOMS: atom_id res chain seq x y z
N MET A 1 18.75 59.95 -9.66
CA MET A 1 18.53 58.68 -10.40
C MET A 1 18.34 57.56 -9.39
N ARG A 2 17.09 57.23 -9.05
CA ARG A 2 16.73 56.10 -8.20
C ARG A 2 15.90 55.16 -9.06
N HIS A 3 16.53 54.13 -9.61
CA HIS A 3 15.82 53.09 -10.33
C HIS A 3 15.07 52.19 -9.35
N SER A 4 13.81 51.99 -9.69
CA SER A 4 12.74 51.37 -8.92
C SER A 4 12.98 49.87 -8.75
N ALA A 5 13.02 49.41 -7.49
CA ALA A 5 13.09 48.01 -7.08
C ALA A 5 11.82 47.18 -7.42
N LYS A 6 10.93 47.71 -8.25
CA LYS A 6 9.65 47.09 -8.64
C LYS A 6 9.76 46.19 -9.88
N SER A 7 10.83 46.32 -10.66
CA SER A 7 11.03 45.53 -11.89
C SER A 7 11.72 44.17 -11.65
N ALA A 8 12.36 43.98 -10.48
CA ALA A 8 12.98 42.70 -10.10
C ALA A 8 12.01 41.74 -9.40
N LEU A 9 10.84 42.23 -8.96
CA LEU A 9 9.85 41.44 -8.21
C LEU A 9 8.81 40.76 -9.11
N LEU A 10 8.63 41.25 -10.34
CA LEU A 10 7.75 40.65 -11.35
C LEU A 10 8.45 39.58 -12.20
N ALA A 11 9.77 39.64 -12.37
CA ALA A 11 10.53 38.57 -13.01
C ALA A 11 10.78 37.35 -12.10
N ARG A 12 10.58 37.51 -10.78
CA ARG A 12 10.74 36.43 -9.77
C ARG A 12 9.44 35.69 -9.45
N THR A 13 8.31 36.15 -9.97
CA THR A 13 6.98 35.54 -9.77
C THR A 13 6.52 34.71 -10.97
N GLU A 14 7.17 34.80 -12.13
CA GLU A 14 6.94 33.90 -13.28
C GLU A 14 7.94 32.74 -13.37
N SER A 15 8.97 32.69 -12.51
CA SER A 15 9.96 31.61 -12.46
C SER A 15 9.78 30.66 -11.26
N ALA A 16 8.57 30.60 -10.70
CA ALA A 16 8.20 29.69 -9.60
C ALA A 16 7.05 28.73 -9.98
N MET A 17 6.86 28.49 -11.28
CA MET A 17 5.97 27.45 -11.83
C MET A 17 6.74 26.54 -12.80
N SER A 18 7.86 25.95 -12.35
CA SER A 18 8.51 24.85 -13.08
C SER A 18 9.54 24.13 -12.20
N GLU A 19 9.18 23.76 -10.97
CA GLU A 19 9.90 22.72 -10.24
C GLU A 19 8.88 21.77 -9.61
N HIS A 20 8.13 21.07 -10.45
CA HIS A 20 7.72 19.71 -10.10
C HIS A 20 9.01 18.89 -10.10
N SER A 21 9.69 18.84 -8.95
CA SER A 21 10.69 17.82 -8.69
C SER A 21 9.97 16.49 -8.86
N GLY A 22 10.13 15.89 -10.04
CA GLY A 22 9.46 14.67 -10.43
C GLY A 22 9.91 13.54 -9.54
N THR A 23 9.17 13.28 -8.48
CA THR A 23 9.16 11.99 -7.82
C THR A 23 8.72 11.00 -8.89
N GLN A 24 9.67 10.23 -9.43
CA GLN A 24 9.40 9.19 -10.43
C GLN A 24 8.32 8.28 -9.88
N VAL A 25 7.13 8.37 -10.47
CA VAL A 25 6.01 7.56 -10.05
C VAL A 25 6.23 6.15 -10.59
N GLY A 26 6.32 5.19 -9.67
CA GLY A 26 6.03 3.76 -9.83
C GLY A 26 6.54 3.09 -11.12
N PRO A 27 5.70 3.06 -12.17
CA PRO A 27 5.91 2.24 -13.35
C PRO A 27 7.06 2.67 -14.28
N GLU A 28 7.59 3.90 -14.21
CA GLU A 28 8.67 4.31 -15.12
C GLU A 28 9.98 3.57 -14.86
N ALA A 29 10.36 3.45 -13.58
CA ALA A 29 11.52 2.68 -13.19
C ALA A 29 11.35 1.21 -13.62
N LEU A 30 10.13 0.69 -13.52
CA LEU A 30 9.79 -0.66 -13.94
C LEU A 30 9.94 -0.82 -15.46
N LEU A 31 9.43 0.13 -16.25
CA LEU A 31 9.58 0.15 -17.71
C LEU A 31 11.05 0.21 -18.15
N ALA A 32 11.89 0.95 -17.43
CA ALA A 32 13.33 1.00 -17.70
C ALA A 32 14.04 -0.34 -17.45
N SER A 33 13.53 -1.16 -16.53
CA SER A 33 14.03 -2.51 -16.22
C SER A 33 13.39 -3.62 -17.05
N ARG A 34 12.54 -3.28 -18.03
CA ARG A 34 11.81 -4.22 -18.89
C ARG A 34 12.73 -4.87 -19.93
N ARG A 35 12.64 -6.20 -20.05
CA ARG A 35 13.26 -7.01 -21.10
C ARG A 35 12.27 -7.23 -22.26
N PRO A 36 12.73 -7.60 -23.46
CA PRO A 36 11.86 -7.83 -24.61
C PRO A 36 10.72 -8.83 -24.35
N ASP A 37 11.03 -9.90 -23.62
CA ASP A 37 10.08 -10.99 -23.32
C ASP A 37 9.21 -10.72 -22.08
N ASP A 38 9.40 -9.59 -21.39
CA ASP A 38 8.57 -9.26 -20.23
C ASP A 38 7.21 -8.70 -20.65
N ASN A 39 6.18 -9.28 -20.06
CA ASN A 39 4.85 -8.71 -19.97
C ASN A 39 4.76 -7.75 -18.78
N LEU A 40 4.03 -6.66 -18.96
CA LEU A 40 3.80 -5.64 -17.93
C LEU A 40 2.37 -5.77 -17.41
N TYR A 41 2.27 -5.95 -16.10
CA TYR A 41 1.01 -6.16 -15.39
C TYR A 41 0.81 -5.13 -14.28
N LEU A 42 -0.45 -4.94 -13.91
CA LEU A 42 -0.89 -4.14 -12.78
C LEU A 42 -1.73 -5.00 -11.87
N VAL A 43 -1.50 -4.91 -10.56
CA VAL A 43 -2.43 -5.41 -9.56
C VAL A 43 -3.15 -4.20 -8.99
N LEU A 44 -4.42 -4.05 -9.35
CA LEU A 44 -5.25 -2.89 -9.03
C LEU A 44 -6.12 -3.13 -7.81
N SER A 45 -6.15 -2.14 -6.92
CA SER A 45 -6.97 -2.15 -5.71
C SER A 45 -8.44 -1.86 -6.04
N GLY A 46 -9.34 -2.82 -5.79
CA GLY A 46 -10.78 -2.61 -5.93
C GLY A 46 -11.40 -1.73 -4.84
N THR A 47 -10.70 -1.59 -3.71
CA THR A 47 -11.18 -0.86 -2.52
C THR A 47 -10.63 0.54 -2.42
N SER A 48 -9.87 1.01 -3.40
CA SER A 48 -9.23 2.32 -3.34
C SER A 48 -10.20 3.43 -3.69
N GLU A 49 -10.14 4.51 -2.92
CA GLU A 49 -10.90 5.74 -3.17
C GLU A 49 -10.49 6.45 -4.47
N CYS A 50 -9.32 6.14 -5.06
CA CYS A 50 -8.93 6.65 -6.38
C CYS A 50 -9.56 5.86 -7.53
N GLN A 51 -10.29 4.77 -7.25
CA GLN A 51 -11.00 3.93 -8.23
C GLN A 51 -10.10 3.49 -9.40
N PRO A 52 -8.92 2.90 -9.14
CA PRO A 52 -7.90 2.66 -10.16
C PRO A 52 -8.37 1.68 -11.25
N VAL A 53 -9.24 0.73 -10.91
CA VAL A 53 -9.87 -0.20 -11.87
C VAL A 53 -10.72 0.56 -12.88
N ARG A 54 -11.53 1.52 -12.41
CA ARG A 54 -12.35 2.36 -13.27
C ARG A 54 -11.48 3.25 -14.15
N GLN A 55 -10.49 3.91 -13.55
CA GLN A 55 -9.54 4.77 -14.25
C GLN A 55 -8.79 4.01 -15.35
N TYR A 56 -8.40 2.76 -15.07
CA TYR A 56 -7.78 1.89 -16.07
C TYR A 56 -8.67 1.69 -17.30
N PHE A 57 -9.95 1.33 -17.11
CA PHE A 57 -10.88 1.19 -18.23
C PHE A 57 -11.19 2.51 -18.96
N GLU A 58 -11.20 3.65 -18.25
CA GLU A 58 -11.43 4.97 -18.85
C GLU A 58 -10.25 5.46 -19.72
N HIS A 59 -9.02 5.04 -19.39
CA HIS A 59 -7.79 5.56 -20.01
C HIS A 59 -7.23 4.75 -21.19
N ASP A 60 -7.88 3.65 -21.59
CA ASP A 60 -7.56 2.71 -22.71
C ASP A 60 -7.34 1.25 -22.27
N GLY A 61 -7.41 0.95 -20.98
CA GLY A 61 -7.23 -0.37 -20.44
C GLY A 61 -8.31 -1.34 -20.92
N SER A 62 -7.92 -2.37 -21.66
CA SER A 62 -8.86 -3.29 -22.31
C SER A 62 -8.95 -4.67 -21.67
N ASN A 63 -8.03 -5.01 -20.76
CA ASN A 63 -7.95 -6.36 -20.19
C ASN A 63 -7.59 -6.34 -18.71
N ALA A 64 -8.61 -6.45 -17.85
CA ALA A 64 -8.46 -6.65 -16.42
C ALA A 64 -9.28 -7.87 -15.97
N LEU A 65 -8.61 -8.80 -15.30
CA LEU A 65 -9.19 -10.03 -14.78
C LEU A 65 -9.46 -9.92 -13.27
N PRO A 66 -10.68 -10.22 -12.82
CA PRO A 66 -11.04 -10.20 -11.41
C PRO A 66 -10.36 -11.35 -10.66
N LEU A 67 -9.49 -11.04 -9.69
CA LEU A 67 -8.61 -12.04 -9.06
C LEU A 67 -9.35 -13.08 -8.19
N TYR A 68 -10.57 -12.79 -7.74
CA TYR A 68 -11.41 -13.78 -7.05
C TYR A 68 -12.26 -14.65 -7.98
N MET A 69 -12.16 -14.47 -9.30
CA MET A 69 -12.90 -15.29 -10.26
C MET A 69 -12.48 -16.76 -10.17
N GLY A 70 -13.48 -17.64 -10.15
CA GLY A 70 -13.28 -19.08 -9.96
C GLY A 70 -13.05 -19.50 -8.50
N THR A 71 -13.22 -18.58 -7.54
CA THR A 71 -13.21 -18.87 -6.11
C THR A 71 -14.61 -18.70 -5.51
N PRO A 72 -14.88 -19.17 -4.28
CA PRO A 72 -16.14 -18.89 -3.57
C PRO A 72 -16.43 -17.39 -3.37
N TYR A 73 -15.45 -16.51 -3.57
CA TYR A 73 -15.56 -15.06 -3.36
C TYR A 73 -15.78 -14.27 -4.67
N ALA A 74 -16.08 -14.95 -5.78
CA ALA A 74 -16.26 -14.33 -7.09
C ALA A 74 -17.40 -13.29 -7.14
N SER A 75 -18.33 -13.30 -6.19
CA SER A 75 -19.41 -12.31 -6.10
C SER A 75 -19.03 -11.03 -5.33
N TRP A 76 -17.85 -10.96 -4.72
CA TRP A 76 -17.43 -9.83 -3.86
C TRP A 76 -16.90 -8.64 -4.68
N GLN A 77 -17.74 -8.09 -5.56
CA GLN A 77 -17.35 -7.06 -6.53
C GLN A 77 -16.82 -5.78 -5.85
N GLU A 78 -17.42 -5.35 -4.74
CA GLU A 78 -17.05 -4.11 -4.03
C GLU A 78 -15.62 -4.12 -3.47
N VAL A 79 -15.03 -5.31 -3.26
CA VAL A 79 -13.69 -5.47 -2.70
C VAL A 79 -12.75 -6.26 -3.62
N MET A 80 -13.13 -6.42 -4.88
CA MET A 80 -12.44 -7.28 -5.84
C MET A 80 -11.14 -6.64 -6.34
N PRO A 81 -9.96 -7.25 -6.10
CA PRO A 81 -8.75 -6.82 -6.78
C PRO A 81 -8.73 -7.33 -8.22
N TYR A 82 -8.00 -6.63 -9.09
CA TYR A 82 -7.91 -6.96 -10.51
C TYR A 82 -6.45 -7.09 -10.94
N LEU A 83 -6.17 -8.08 -11.79
CA LEU A 83 -4.93 -8.14 -12.55
C LEU A 83 -5.19 -7.56 -13.92
N ALA A 84 -4.44 -6.54 -14.35
CA ALA A 84 -4.58 -5.93 -15.66
C ALA A 84 -3.28 -5.99 -16.46
N THR A 85 -3.38 -6.03 -17.79
CA THR A 85 -2.21 -5.80 -18.65
C THR A 85 -1.97 -4.31 -18.80
N MET A 86 -0.72 -3.88 -18.99
CA MET A 86 -0.44 -2.49 -19.29
C MET A 86 0.54 -2.40 -20.45
N ARG A 87 0.20 -1.56 -21.43
CA ARG A 87 1.12 -1.21 -22.51
C ARG A 87 2.04 -0.09 -22.05
N ALA A 88 3.28 -0.07 -22.55
CA ALA A 88 4.25 0.98 -22.23
C ALA A 88 3.83 2.38 -22.70
N ASP A 89 2.88 2.47 -23.64
CA ASP A 89 2.33 3.71 -24.18
C ASP A 89 0.90 4.02 -23.70
N SER A 90 0.38 3.25 -22.73
CA SER A 90 -0.98 3.46 -22.20
C SER A 90 -1.11 4.84 -21.52
N PRO A 91 -2.13 5.66 -21.82
CA PRO A 91 -2.46 6.88 -21.11
C PRO A 91 -2.75 6.67 -19.61
N PHE A 92 -3.05 5.45 -19.17
CA PHE A 92 -3.16 5.13 -17.75
C PHE A 92 -1.86 5.40 -16.97
N LEU A 93 -0.69 5.27 -17.62
CA LEU A 93 0.59 5.71 -17.04
C LEU A 93 0.59 7.21 -16.72
N GLY A 94 -0.04 8.01 -17.58
CA GLY A 94 -0.21 9.45 -17.35
C GLY A 94 -1.12 9.74 -16.15
N TRP A 95 -2.18 8.94 -15.98
CA TRP A 95 -3.03 9.02 -14.79
C TRP A 95 -2.24 8.66 -13.52
N LEU A 96 -1.51 7.53 -13.52
CA LEU A 96 -0.69 7.11 -12.38
C LEU A 96 0.28 8.20 -11.94
N LYS A 97 0.94 8.89 -12.88
CA LYS A 97 1.87 9.99 -12.59
C LYS A 97 1.24 11.16 -11.84
N ASN A 98 -0.04 11.41 -12.07
CA ASN A 98 -0.75 12.54 -11.48
C ASN A 98 -1.53 12.13 -10.21
N GLU A 99 -1.70 10.83 -9.96
CA GLU A 99 -2.37 10.35 -8.77
C GLU A 99 -1.44 10.48 -7.55
N SER A 100 -1.95 11.16 -6.53
CA SER A 100 -1.24 11.43 -5.28
C SER A 100 -1.47 10.36 -4.23
N LYS A 101 -2.52 9.54 -4.39
CA LYS A 101 -2.89 8.51 -3.42
C LYS A 101 -2.09 7.22 -3.66
N PRO A 102 -1.46 6.66 -2.61
CA PRO A 102 -0.58 5.48 -2.71
C PRO A 102 -1.32 4.14 -2.82
N ASP A 103 -2.64 4.11 -2.71
CA ASP A 103 -3.45 2.89 -2.50
C ASP A 103 -4.03 2.30 -3.80
N TRP A 104 -3.55 2.77 -4.96
CA TRP A 104 -4.02 2.30 -6.28
C TRP A 104 -3.65 0.83 -6.57
N GLY A 105 -2.54 0.33 -5.99
CA GLY A 105 -2.02 -1.00 -6.27
C GLY A 105 -0.50 -1.03 -6.46
N TRP A 106 -0.02 -1.89 -7.36
CA TRP A 106 1.37 -1.96 -7.79
C TRP A 106 1.53 -2.50 -9.22
N ALA A 107 2.73 -2.35 -9.79
CA ALA A 107 3.06 -2.80 -11.14
C ALA A 107 4.11 -3.92 -11.13
N ALA A 108 4.07 -4.80 -12.11
CA ALA A 108 4.90 -6.01 -12.18
C ALA A 108 5.39 -6.31 -13.59
N LEU A 109 6.60 -6.85 -13.70
CA LEU A 109 7.13 -7.50 -14.89
C LEU A 109 7.19 -9.01 -14.67
N SER A 110 6.78 -9.76 -15.67
CA SER A 110 6.89 -11.22 -15.69
C SER A 110 7.15 -11.69 -17.12
N THR A 111 7.95 -12.75 -17.27
CA THR A 111 8.11 -13.45 -18.55
C THR A 111 6.96 -14.40 -18.86
N GLU A 112 6.03 -14.59 -17.91
CA GLU A 112 4.89 -15.48 -18.07
C GLU A 112 3.66 -14.74 -18.61
N GLU A 113 2.77 -15.50 -19.24
CA GLU A 113 1.48 -15.04 -19.74
C GLU A 113 0.50 -14.71 -18.60
N MET A 114 -0.50 -13.90 -18.92
CA MET A 114 -1.43 -13.34 -17.93
C MET A 114 -2.12 -14.42 -17.11
N ASP A 115 -2.49 -15.54 -17.74
CA ASP A 115 -3.19 -16.65 -17.08
C ASP A 115 -2.35 -17.29 -15.96
N ARG A 116 -1.03 -17.38 -16.14
CA ARG A 116 -0.12 -17.92 -15.12
C ARG A 116 0.03 -16.96 -13.95
N VAL A 117 0.22 -15.67 -14.24
CA VAL A 117 0.27 -14.61 -13.20
C VAL A 117 -1.05 -14.54 -12.45
N PHE A 118 -2.18 -14.60 -13.16
CA PHE A 118 -3.53 -14.61 -12.60
C PHE A 118 -3.74 -15.79 -11.67
N THR A 119 -3.40 -17.01 -12.12
CA THR A 119 -3.54 -18.23 -11.35
C THR A 119 -2.71 -18.17 -10.07
N HIS A 120 -1.46 -17.71 -10.16
CA HIS A 120 -0.58 -17.53 -9.00
C HIS A 120 -1.17 -16.54 -7.99
N LEU A 121 -1.51 -15.32 -8.41
CA LEU A 121 -2.07 -14.30 -7.50
C LEU A 121 -3.42 -14.72 -6.91
N ARG A 122 -4.26 -15.42 -7.67
CA ARG A 122 -5.52 -16.00 -7.16
C ARG A 122 -5.27 -17.07 -6.11
N SER A 123 -4.22 -17.89 -6.26
CA SER A 123 -3.83 -18.91 -5.27
C SER A 123 -3.40 -18.30 -3.93
N LEU A 124 -3.19 -17.00 -3.87
CA LEU A 124 -2.85 -16.23 -2.68
C LEU A 124 -4.06 -15.50 -2.07
N THR A 125 -5.30 -15.84 -2.46
CA THR A 125 -6.52 -15.23 -1.90
C THR A 125 -6.54 -15.31 -0.36
N GLN A 126 -6.09 -16.44 0.19
CA GLN A 126 -5.89 -16.63 1.61
C GLN A 126 -4.51 -17.19 1.92
N ILE A 127 -3.99 -16.83 3.08
CA ILE A 127 -2.73 -17.36 3.63
C ILE A 127 -2.95 -17.89 5.05
N THR A 128 -1.99 -18.67 5.53
CA THR A 128 -1.99 -19.22 6.89
C THR A 128 -1.04 -18.45 7.78
N LEU A 129 -1.53 -17.96 8.92
CA LEU A 129 -0.71 -17.36 9.97
C LEU A 129 -0.02 -18.44 10.81
N ALA A 130 1.03 -18.07 11.54
CA ALA A 130 1.73 -18.90 12.52
C ALA A 130 0.82 -19.43 13.63
N SER A 131 -0.34 -18.79 13.86
CA SER A 131 -1.38 -19.28 14.76
C SER A 131 -2.31 -20.32 14.13
N GLU A 132 -2.01 -20.83 12.94
CA GLU A 132 -2.85 -21.73 12.13
C GLU A 132 -4.21 -21.14 11.70
N LYS A 133 -4.35 -19.81 11.79
CA LYS A 133 -5.55 -19.11 11.30
C LYS A 133 -5.39 -18.79 9.82
N HIS A 134 -6.45 -18.98 9.05
CA HIS A 134 -6.52 -18.53 7.67
C HIS A 134 -7.07 -17.11 7.61
N VAL A 135 -6.41 -16.26 6.82
CA VAL A 135 -6.80 -14.86 6.64
C VAL A 135 -6.77 -14.50 5.15
N PHE A 136 -7.61 -13.55 4.75
CA PHE A 136 -7.51 -12.95 3.43
C PHE A 136 -6.21 -12.18 3.31
N PHE A 137 -5.49 -12.40 2.21
CA PHE A 137 -4.22 -11.75 1.98
C PHE A 137 -4.38 -10.61 0.97
N ARG A 138 -4.27 -9.38 1.50
CA ARG A 138 -4.43 -8.14 0.74
C ARG A 138 -3.14 -7.77 -0.01
N TYR A 139 -2.62 -8.66 -0.85
CA TYR A 139 -1.36 -8.44 -1.57
C TYR A 139 -1.42 -7.24 -2.53
N TRP A 140 -2.61 -6.76 -2.92
CA TRP A 140 -2.76 -5.54 -3.72
C TRP A 140 -2.41 -4.26 -2.96
N ASP A 141 -2.37 -4.27 -1.62
CA ASP A 141 -1.86 -3.15 -0.83
C ASP A 141 -0.32 -3.24 -0.77
N ALA A 142 0.32 -2.52 -1.69
CA ALA A 142 1.76 -2.59 -1.89
C ALA A 142 2.59 -2.16 -0.67
N ARG A 143 2.02 -1.35 0.24
CA ARG A 143 2.67 -0.99 1.52
C ARG A 143 2.90 -2.24 2.38
N PHE A 144 1.86 -3.06 2.54
CA PHE A 144 1.97 -4.29 3.31
C PHE A 144 2.73 -5.38 2.56
N LEU A 145 2.55 -5.48 1.24
CA LEU A 145 3.31 -6.43 0.43
C LEU A 145 4.82 -6.17 0.53
N ALA A 146 5.24 -4.91 0.44
CA ALA A 146 6.64 -4.51 0.57
C ALA A 146 7.21 -4.92 1.94
N LEU A 147 6.51 -4.59 3.02
CA LEU A 147 6.91 -4.97 4.38
C LEU A 147 7.01 -6.48 4.56
N ILE A 148 6.14 -7.26 3.93
CA ILE A 148 6.20 -8.72 3.95
C ILE A 148 7.44 -9.19 3.20
N VAL A 149 7.54 -8.83 1.92
CA VAL A 149 8.60 -9.28 1.01
C VAL A 149 9.98 -8.97 1.56
N ASP A 150 10.19 -7.77 2.12
CA ASP A 150 11.47 -7.33 2.66
C ASP A 150 11.91 -8.11 3.91
N GLN A 151 10.99 -8.87 4.54
CA GLN A 151 11.26 -9.69 5.74
C GLN A 151 11.29 -11.20 5.45
N LEU A 152 10.95 -11.62 4.23
CA LEU A 152 11.00 -13.02 3.83
C LEU A 152 12.43 -13.45 3.50
N ASP A 153 12.74 -14.72 3.74
CA ASP A 153 13.94 -15.30 3.16
C ASP A 153 13.81 -15.43 1.62
N LEU A 154 14.93 -15.69 0.94
CA LEU A 154 14.96 -15.75 -0.53
C LEU A 154 14.00 -16.80 -1.11
N HIS A 155 13.82 -17.93 -0.43
CA HIS A 155 12.94 -18.99 -0.90
C HIS A 155 11.47 -18.58 -0.73
N GLN A 156 11.11 -18.06 0.44
CA GLN A 156 9.76 -17.60 0.73
C GLN A 156 9.34 -16.42 -0.15
N HIS A 157 10.26 -15.49 -0.42
CA HIS A 157 10.03 -14.39 -1.36
C HIS A 157 9.76 -14.95 -2.76
N ALA A 158 10.62 -15.84 -3.26
CA ALA A 158 10.41 -16.48 -4.57
C ALA A 158 9.06 -17.22 -4.65
N SER A 159 8.69 -17.96 -3.60
CA SER A 159 7.38 -18.60 -3.49
C SER A 159 6.24 -17.59 -3.53
N LEU A 160 6.29 -16.53 -2.72
CA LEU A 160 5.21 -15.54 -2.62
C LEU A 160 4.97 -14.80 -3.94
N MET A 161 6.04 -14.38 -4.61
CA MET A 161 5.94 -13.58 -5.83
C MET A 161 5.79 -14.43 -7.10
N GLY A 162 6.20 -15.71 -7.04
CA GLY A 162 5.97 -16.71 -8.08
C GLY A 162 6.50 -16.28 -9.46
N PRO A 163 5.63 -16.15 -10.48
CA PRO A 163 6.05 -15.83 -11.85
C PRO A 163 6.50 -14.36 -12.03
N ILE A 164 6.35 -13.51 -11.00
CA ILE A 164 6.75 -12.11 -11.08
C ILE A 164 8.27 -12.02 -10.94
N ARG A 165 8.91 -11.28 -11.85
CA ARG A 165 10.36 -11.10 -11.89
C ARG A 165 10.80 -9.83 -11.16
N ILE A 166 10.13 -8.72 -11.46
CA ILE A 166 10.35 -7.42 -10.80
C ILE A 166 8.99 -6.82 -10.53
N TRP A 167 8.84 -6.18 -9.38
CA TRP A 167 7.67 -5.36 -9.11
C TRP A 167 8.07 -4.02 -8.52
N ALA A 168 7.21 -3.03 -8.69
CA ALA A 168 7.36 -1.69 -8.18
C ALA A 168 6.17 -1.35 -7.30
N ASP A 169 6.45 -0.91 -6.08
CA ASP A 169 5.42 -0.34 -5.21
C ASP A 169 5.01 1.07 -5.69
N GLN A 170 4.07 1.68 -4.97
CA GLN A 170 3.57 3.03 -5.26
C GLN A 170 4.64 4.13 -5.22
N THR A 171 5.79 3.88 -4.57
CA THR A 171 6.91 4.84 -4.47
C THR A 171 7.88 4.73 -5.64
N GLY A 172 7.72 3.72 -6.51
CA GLY A 172 8.68 3.42 -7.58
C GLY A 172 9.86 2.59 -7.12
N GLN A 173 9.86 2.09 -5.87
CA GLN A 173 10.92 1.22 -5.41
C GLN A 173 10.81 -0.15 -6.09
N LEU A 174 11.82 -0.49 -6.89
CA LEU A 174 11.93 -1.77 -7.56
C LEU A 174 12.39 -2.86 -6.59
N ARG A 175 11.72 -4.01 -6.66
CA ARG A 175 12.09 -5.24 -5.96
C ARG A 175 12.19 -6.38 -6.96
N GLU A 176 13.37 -6.98 -7.03
CA GLU A 176 13.58 -8.19 -7.82
C GLU A 176 13.16 -9.41 -7.02
N THR A 177 12.42 -10.30 -7.66
CA THR A 177 12.05 -11.59 -7.11
C THR A 177 13.19 -12.58 -7.36
N PRO A 178 13.70 -13.26 -6.32
CA PRO A 178 14.71 -14.30 -6.48
C PRO A 178 14.16 -15.44 -7.36
N PRO A 179 15.02 -16.12 -8.14
CA PRO A 179 14.58 -17.25 -8.95
C PRO A 179 13.97 -18.35 -8.07
N ALA A 180 12.75 -18.78 -8.40
CA ALA A 180 12.12 -19.90 -7.71
C ALA A 180 12.87 -21.20 -8.00
N LYS A 181 13.05 -22.03 -6.97
CA LYS A 181 13.63 -23.38 -7.14
C LYS A 181 12.66 -24.33 -7.85
N GLU A 182 11.36 -24.15 -7.60
CA GLU A 182 10.29 -24.95 -8.18
C GLU A 182 9.11 -24.02 -8.52
N PRO A 183 8.44 -24.21 -9.69
CA PRO A 183 7.25 -23.46 -10.01
C PRO A 183 6.14 -23.79 -9.01
N MET A 184 5.58 -22.77 -8.36
CA MET A 184 4.40 -22.92 -7.52
C MET A 184 3.15 -22.76 -8.37
N GLU A 185 2.79 -23.81 -9.11
CA GLU A 185 1.61 -23.79 -9.99
C GLU A 185 0.40 -24.43 -9.31
N ASP A 186 -0.75 -23.76 -9.47
CA ASP A 186 -2.11 -24.25 -9.17
C ASP A 186 -2.35 -24.83 -7.77
N GLN A 187 -1.70 -24.24 -6.75
CA GLN A 187 -1.92 -24.62 -5.36
C GLN A 187 -3.29 -24.11 -4.87
N PRO A 188 -4.14 -24.94 -4.25
CA PRO A 188 -5.34 -24.44 -3.60
C PRO A 188 -4.95 -23.54 -2.43
N PHE A 189 -5.59 -22.37 -2.30
CA PHE A 189 -5.42 -21.57 -1.09
C PHE A 189 -6.11 -22.23 0.10
N PRO A 190 -5.58 -22.07 1.34
CA PRO A 190 -4.38 -21.32 1.68
C PRO A 190 -3.12 -22.21 1.70
N TRP A 191 -2.17 -21.96 0.80
CA TRP A 191 -0.91 -22.71 0.75
C TRP A 191 0.28 -21.94 1.34
N PHE A 192 0.30 -20.61 1.22
CA PHE A 192 1.41 -19.81 1.75
C PHE A 192 1.25 -19.63 3.25
N ARG A 193 2.30 -19.96 4.00
CA ARG A 193 2.35 -19.75 5.45
C ARG A 193 3.23 -18.54 5.75
N LEU A 194 2.64 -17.53 6.38
CA LEU A 194 3.36 -16.34 6.80
C LEU A 194 4.27 -16.68 8.00
N PRO A 195 5.57 -16.36 7.95
CA PRO A 195 6.45 -16.62 9.09
C PRO A 195 6.09 -15.76 10.30
N ALA A 196 6.21 -16.33 11.50
CA ALA A 196 5.94 -15.62 12.75
C ALA A 196 6.81 -14.36 12.95
N SER A 197 8.03 -14.35 12.40
CA SER A 197 8.91 -13.18 12.38
C SER A 197 8.30 -12.03 11.59
N VAL A 198 7.74 -12.32 10.41
CA VAL A 198 7.09 -11.33 9.54
C VAL A 198 5.81 -10.81 10.19
N GLU A 199 4.99 -11.68 10.79
CA GLU A 199 3.81 -11.25 11.55
C GLU A 199 4.16 -10.29 12.68
N LYS A 200 5.24 -10.58 13.42
CA LYS A 200 5.70 -9.71 14.50
C LYS A 200 6.19 -8.36 13.97
N ALA A 201 6.91 -8.36 12.84
CA ALA A 201 7.37 -7.13 12.19
C ALA A 201 6.19 -6.28 11.70
N LEU A 202 5.23 -6.88 11.00
CA LEU A 202 4.00 -6.22 10.55
C LEU A 202 3.19 -5.65 11.71
N ALA A 203 3.03 -6.42 12.80
CA ALA A 203 2.29 -5.96 13.98
C ALA A 203 3.00 -4.80 14.70
N ALA A 204 4.32 -4.68 14.59
CA ALA A 204 5.06 -3.53 15.11
C ALA A 204 4.82 -2.30 14.21
N GLU A 205 5.01 -2.45 12.90
CA GLU A 205 4.86 -1.35 11.93
C GLU A 205 3.43 -0.82 11.87
N CYS A 206 2.43 -1.69 11.78
CA CYS A 206 1.01 -1.31 11.81
C CYS A 206 0.67 -0.54 13.09
N ARG A 207 1.26 -0.93 14.23
CA ARG A 207 1.00 -0.30 15.52
C ARG A 207 1.62 1.08 15.59
N ASP A 208 2.85 1.27 15.11
CA ASP A 208 3.47 2.59 15.04
C ASP A 208 2.72 3.50 14.07
N GLN A 209 2.33 3.02 12.89
CA GLN A 209 1.52 3.79 11.95
C GLN A 209 0.15 4.16 12.53
N LEU A 210 -0.51 3.23 13.23
CA LEU A 210 -1.77 3.50 13.91
C LEU A 210 -1.60 4.59 14.98
N VAL A 211 -0.50 4.56 15.74
CA VAL A 211 -0.16 5.60 16.71
C VAL A 211 -0.03 6.95 16.03
N GLU A 212 0.76 7.06 14.95
CA GLU A 212 0.96 8.33 14.23
C GLU A 212 -0.33 8.87 13.62
N ASN A 213 -1.13 8.01 12.98
CA ASN A 213 -2.42 8.37 12.41
C ASN A 213 -3.37 8.88 13.49
N THR A 214 -3.38 8.20 14.64
CA THR A 214 -4.23 8.56 15.77
C THR A 214 -3.79 9.87 16.42
N VAL A 215 -2.49 10.09 16.62
CA VAL A 215 -1.96 11.38 17.09
C VAL A 215 -2.39 12.50 16.14
N THR A 216 -2.20 12.30 14.83
CA THR A 216 -2.58 13.27 13.80
C THR A 216 -4.09 13.57 13.82
N ALA A 217 -4.93 12.54 13.95
CA ALA A 217 -6.37 12.70 14.01
C ALA A 217 -6.82 13.45 15.27
N LEU A 218 -6.20 13.17 16.43
CA LEU A 218 -6.51 13.83 17.70
C LEU A 218 -6.00 15.29 17.72
N ASP A 219 -4.86 15.60 17.11
CA ASP A 219 -4.33 16.97 16.97
C ASP A 219 -5.26 17.86 16.14
N LYS A 220 -5.99 17.30 15.16
CA LYS A 220 -6.95 18.04 14.32
C LYS A 220 -8.28 18.35 15.00
N LEU A 221 -8.54 17.80 16.19
CA LEU A 221 -9.80 18.06 16.90
C LEU A 221 -9.75 19.42 17.61
N GLU A 222 -10.91 20.07 17.72
CA GLU A 222 -11.07 21.29 18.52
C GLU A 222 -12.09 21.07 19.66
N PRO A 223 -11.67 21.13 20.94
CA PRO A 223 -10.30 21.21 21.43
C PRO A 223 -9.59 19.84 21.35
N SER A 224 -8.30 19.87 20.98
CA SER A 224 -7.46 18.68 20.89
C SER A 224 -7.20 18.13 22.30
N PRO A 225 -7.42 16.83 22.54
CA PRO A 225 -7.06 16.20 23.81
C PRO A 225 -5.55 16.06 24.00
N LEU A 226 -4.75 16.40 22.99
CA LEU A 226 -3.29 16.36 23.03
C LEU A 226 -2.64 17.72 23.24
N ALA A 227 -3.43 18.81 23.21
CA ALA A 227 -2.94 20.19 23.25
C ALA A 227 -2.01 20.49 24.44
N ASP A 228 -2.28 19.87 25.59
CA ASP A 228 -1.53 20.09 26.83
C ASP A 228 -0.25 19.25 26.96
N TYR A 229 0.05 18.39 25.99
CA TYR A 229 1.19 17.47 26.03
C TYR A 229 2.28 17.84 25.02
N PRO A 230 3.58 17.81 25.40
CA PRO A 230 4.66 17.83 24.43
C PRO A 230 4.53 16.67 23.44
N LYS A 231 4.82 16.89 22.15
CA LYS A 231 4.66 15.88 21.08
C LYS A 231 5.20 14.48 21.43
N PRO A 232 6.42 14.31 21.98
CA PRO A 232 6.93 12.99 22.34
C PRO A 232 6.10 12.29 23.43
N VAL A 233 5.56 13.07 24.37
CA VAL A 233 4.72 12.57 25.48
C VAL A 233 3.31 12.23 24.98
N ALA A 234 2.74 13.07 24.10
CA ALA A 234 1.46 12.82 23.45
C ALA A 234 1.47 11.49 22.70
N ARG A 235 2.51 11.27 21.87
CA ARG A 235 2.72 10.01 21.14
C ARG A 235 2.77 8.80 22.09
N GLN A 236 3.56 8.88 23.16
CA GLN A 236 3.67 7.77 24.13
C GLN A 236 2.34 7.49 24.85
N LYS A 237 1.56 8.52 25.17
CA LYS A 237 0.22 8.37 25.77
C LYS A 237 -0.74 7.66 24.83
N VAL A 238 -0.80 8.08 23.56
CA VAL A 238 -1.59 7.43 22.52
C VAL A 238 -1.17 5.97 22.37
N ALA A 239 0.12 5.69 22.21
CA ALA A 239 0.64 4.31 22.10
C ALA A 239 0.27 3.43 23.30
N ARG A 240 0.37 3.97 24.52
CA ARG A 240 -0.02 3.26 25.73
C ARG A 240 -1.52 2.92 25.75
N GLN A 241 -2.37 3.85 25.34
CA GLN A 241 -3.82 3.64 25.35
C GLN A 241 -4.25 2.67 24.25
N LEU A 242 -3.67 2.77 23.05
CA LEU A 242 -3.90 1.81 21.97
C LEU A 242 -3.50 0.39 22.36
N ARG A 243 -2.35 0.22 23.03
CA ARG A 243 -1.93 -1.08 23.56
C ARG A 243 -2.96 -1.66 24.54
N LYS A 244 -3.60 -0.83 25.37
CA LYS A 244 -4.64 -1.27 26.31
C LYS A 244 -5.97 -1.60 25.63
N LEU A 245 -6.30 -0.92 24.53
CA LEU A 245 -7.58 -1.08 23.82
C LEU A 245 -7.55 -2.24 22.83
N LEU A 246 -6.45 -2.39 22.08
CA LEU A 246 -6.36 -3.31 20.93
C LEU A 246 -5.58 -4.60 21.24
N GLY A 247 -4.86 -4.64 22.36
CA GLY A 247 -4.01 -5.78 22.70
C GLY A 247 -2.91 -6.03 21.65
N THR A 248 -2.68 -7.31 21.33
CA THR A 248 -1.64 -7.75 20.39
C THR A 248 -2.09 -7.81 18.94
N SER A 249 -3.39 -7.63 18.66
CA SER A 249 -3.95 -7.71 17.32
C SER A 249 -3.32 -6.69 16.37
N PRO A 250 -2.86 -7.09 15.17
CA PRO A 250 -2.44 -6.15 14.14
C PRO A 250 -3.70 -5.44 13.61
N VAL A 251 -3.84 -4.18 13.97
CA VAL A 251 -4.94 -3.31 13.51
C VAL A 251 -4.30 -2.14 12.78
N SER A 252 -4.69 -1.93 11.52
CA SER A 252 -4.19 -0.82 10.69
C SER A 252 -5.01 0.45 10.85
N GLU A 253 -6.27 0.36 11.29
CA GLU A 253 -7.20 1.49 11.43
C GLU A 253 -8.11 1.33 12.66
N LEU A 254 -8.42 2.44 13.33
CA LEU A 254 -9.35 2.46 14.45
C LEU A 254 -10.79 2.60 13.94
N ASP A 255 -11.68 1.76 14.45
CA ASP A 255 -13.11 2.04 14.31
C ASP A 255 -13.51 3.29 15.13
N THR A 256 -14.67 3.87 14.79
CA THR A 256 -15.15 5.12 15.39
C THR A 256 -15.39 5.00 16.90
N ALA A 257 -15.83 3.84 17.38
CA ALA A 257 -16.12 3.62 18.81
C ALA A 257 -14.84 3.52 19.63
N THR A 258 -13.83 2.83 19.12
CA THR A 258 -12.51 2.71 19.73
C THR A 258 -11.80 4.06 19.72
N PHE A 259 -11.88 4.82 18.63
CA PHE A 259 -11.34 6.18 18.56
C PHE A 259 -11.98 7.13 19.59
N LYS A 260 -13.31 7.10 19.74
CA LYS A 260 -14.02 7.90 20.75
C LYS A 260 -13.64 7.50 22.18
N THR A 261 -13.55 6.20 22.46
CA THR A 261 -13.11 5.68 23.76
C THR A 261 -11.70 6.14 24.11
N LEU A 262 -10.81 6.17 23.12
CA LEU A 262 -9.46 6.70 23.28
C LEU A 262 -9.47 8.21 23.60
N GLN A 263 -10.25 8.99 22.86
CA GLN A 263 -10.40 10.44 23.08
C GLN A 263 -10.84 10.75 24.52
N ASP A 264 -11.88 10.07 25.00
CA ASP A 264 -12.42 10.29 26.35
C ASP A 264 -11.38 9.96 27.43
N ARG A 265 -10.66 8.84 27.28
CA ARG A 265 -9.59 8.44 28.23
C ARG A 265 -8.46 9.45 28.29
N LEU A 266 -8.07 10.03 27.15
CA LEU A 266 -7.02 11.05 27.10
C LEU A 266 -7.46 12.36 27.77
N ARG A 267 -8.71 12.78 27.57
CA ARG A 267 -9.28 13.97 28.25
C ARG A 267 -9.35 13.78 29.77
N HIS A 268 -9.73 12.59 30.24
CA HIS A 268 -9.78 12.29 31.68
C HIS A 268 -8.39 12.15 32.34
N GLU A 269 -7.34 11.82 31.59
CA GLU A 269 -5.96 11.80 32.12
C GLU A 269 -5.40 13.22 32.37
N VAL A 270 -5.80 14.22 31.58
CA VAL A 270 -5.42 15.63 31.78
C VAL A 270 -6.02 16.16 33.09
N GLY A 271 -7.30 15.89 33.34
CA GLY A 271 -8.01 16.37 34.54
C GLY A 271 -7.58 15.74 35.88
N ARG A 272 -6.65 14.78 35.88
CA ARG A 272 -6.08 14.17 37.11
C ARG A 272 -4.69 14.70 37.47
N GLN A 273 -4.05 15.46 36.59
CA GLN A 273 -2.71 16.03 36.81
C GLN A 273 -2.72 17.55 37.07
N GLY A 274 -3.91 18.16 37.08
CA GLY A 274 -4.13 19.56 37.47
C GLY A 274 -4.55 19.71 38.93
#